data_AF-A0A1Q7X6K6-F1
#
_entry.id   AF-A0A1Q7X6K6-F1
#
_cell.length_a   1.000
_cell.length_b   1.000
_cell.length_c   1.000
_cell.angle_alpha   90.00
_cell.angle_beta   90.00
_cell.angle_gamma   90.00
#
_symmetry.space_group_name_H-M   'P 1'
#
loop_
_entity.id
_entity.type
_entity.pdbx_description
1 polymer ?
#
loop_
_entity_poly.entity_id
_entity_poly.type
_entity_poly.pdbx_seq_one_letter_code
_entity_poly.pdbx_strand_id
1 'polypeptide(L)'
;MARPAMKRLACLFVFLVVVGMPQGAWAGATTPCTTETLQGQYGFSFNGVNHPSPAGTIPGPAAEIGVFTLDREGNFSGTVTVSFNGLIFSGVAFTGVATVNPDCTGTSTVVSDLGLVEHFSFVADDRSSELRLLHLAPGSVIPGSALKHDAGAAPCALASLAGTWGLTGPGASVGVFTVDREGHFSGHDTVSLNGVFLTDTVAGTASVNPDCTGSATLSSPVVGRQRYGFVLVHSGNEMRLLQTDPGTVIFGTARRQ
;
A
#
# COMPACT_ATOMS: atom_id res chain seq x y z
N MET A 1 4.43 56.34 72.84
CA MET A 1 4.33 56.13 71.38
C MET A 1 5.74 55.91 70.84
N ALA A 2 6.00 54.68 70.40
CA ALA A 2 7.32 54.20 69.98
C ALA A 2 7.55 54.44 68.48
N ARG A 3 8.79 54.84 68.11
CA ARG A 3 9.33 54.71 66.75
C ARG A 3 10.31 53.54 66.74
N PRO A 4 10.08 52.44 66.02
CA PRO A 4 11.06 51.36 65.93
C PRO A 4 12.07 51.60 64.81
N ALA A 5 13.28 51.11 65.07
CA ALA A 5 14.50 51.27 64.30
C ALA A 5 14.58 50.33 63.08
N MET A 6 15.25 50.82 62.02
CA MET A 6 15.71 50.03 60.86
C MET A 6 16.70 48.93 61.28
N LYS A 7 16.47 47.70 60.82
CA LYS A 7 17.48 46.62 60.82
C LYS A 7 17.83 46.25 59.38
N ARG A 8 19.14 46.21 59.13
CA ARG A 8 19.78 46.06 57.82
C ARG A 8 19.65 44.63 57.29
N LEU A 9 19.37 44.55 56.00
CA LEU A 9 19.19 43.37 55.18
C LEU A 9 20.52 42.65 54.94
N ALA A 10 20.59 41.35 55.21
CA ALA A 10 21.71 40.48 54.82
C ALA A 10 21.17 39.40 53.86
N CYS A 11 21.51 39.52 52.58
CA CYS A 11 21.17 38.55 51.53
C CYS A 11 21.96 37.26 51.73
N LEU A 12 21.27 36.18 52.12
CA LEU A 12 21.83 34.83 52.13
C LEU A 12 21.62 34.21 50.73
N PHE A 13 22.69 34.04 49.96
CA PHE A 13 22.69 33.30 48.69
C PHE A 13 22.57 31.80 49.00
N VAL A 14 21.38 31.23 48.82
CA VAL A 14 21.18 29.78 48.86
C VAL A 14 21.56 29.21 47.49
N PHE A 15 22.70 28.52 47.42
CA PHE A 15 23.06 27.70 46.26
C PHE A 15 22.16 26.45 46.25
N LEU A 16 21.13 26.48 45.41
CA LEU A 16 20.24 25.34 45.18
C LEU A 16 20.98 24.35 44.27
N VAL A 17 21.54 23.29 44.85
CA VAL A 17 22.12 22.17 44.10
C VAL A 17 20.98 21.47 43.38
N VAL A 18 20.80 21.78 42.09
CA VAL A 18 19.94 21.02 41.19
C VAL A 18 20.64 19.68 40.97
N VAL A 19 20.23 18.65 41.72
CA VAL A 19 20.54 17.26 41.39
C VAL A 19 19.96 17.03 40.00
N GLY A 20 20.82 16.93 39.00
CA GLY A 20 20.42 16.61 37.64
C GLY A 20 19.64 15.30 37.67
N MET A 21 18.33 15.38 37.44
CA MET A 21 17.53 14.21 37.13
C MET A 21 18.22 13.53 35.94
N PRO A 22 18.56 12.24 36.00
CA PRO A 22 18.96 11.54 34.79
C PRO A 22 17.79 11.73 33.83
N GLN A 23 18.06 12.38 32.70
CA GLN A 23 17.14 12.35 31.58
C GLN A 23 17.05 10.88 31.21
N GLY A 24 16.05 10.19 31.75
CA GLY A 24 15.59 8.93 31.20
C GLY A 24 15.23 9.28 29.78
N ALA A 25 16.13 9.01 28.84
CA ALA A 25 15.78 8.95 27.45
C ALA A 25 14.68 7.90 27.38
N TRP A 26 13.44 8.34 27.17
CA TRP A 26 12.40 7.48 26.64
C TRP A 26 12.80 7.21 25.18
N ALA A 27 13.88 6.46 24.99
CA ALA A 27 13.97 5.61 23.83
C ALA A 27 12.86 4.60 24.05
N GLY A 28 11.67 4.86 23.49
CA GLY A 28 10.71 3.79 23.30
C GLY A 28 11.50 2.69 22.60
N ALA A 29 11.69 1.56 23.26
CA ALA A 29 12.41 0.45 22.66
C ALA A 29 11.59 0.03 21.45
N THR A 30 12.00 0.46 20.26
CA THR A 30 11.46 -0.03 19.01
C THR A 30 11.76 -1.51 19.02
N THR A 31 10.72 -2.34 19.11
CA THR A 31 10.88 -3.79 18.98
C THR A 31 11.63 -4.04 17.67
N PRO A 32 12.80 -4.72 17.70
CA PRO A 32 13.57 -4.93 16.49
C PRO A 32 12.72 -5.72 15.49
N CYS A 33 12.79 -5.34 14.22
CA CYS A 33 12.08 -6.07 13.18
C CYS A 33 12.70 -7.46 12.99
N THR A 34 11.84 -8.46 12.84
CA THR A 34 12.20 -9.83 12.49
C THR A 34 11.24 -10.36 11.43
N THR A 35 11.55 -11.51 10.85
CA THR A 35 10.59 -12.23 10.00
C THR A 35 9.30 -12.55 10.76
N GLU A 36 9.39 -12.84 12.07
CA GLU A 36 8.23 -13.08 12.91
C GLU A 36 7.34 -11.84 13.08
N THR A 37 7.91 -10.64 13.25
CA THR A 37 7.09 -9.41 13.33
C THR A 37 6.41 -9.09 12.01
N LEU A 38 7.03 -9.45 10.88
CA LEU A 38 6.49 -9.24 9.54
C LEU A 38 5.60 -10.38 9.04
N GLN A 39 5.57 -11.55 9.68
CA GLN A 39 4.72 -12.67 9.29
C GLN A 39 3.26 -12.23 9.11
N GLY A 40 2.64 -12.58 7.98
CA GLY A 40 1.22 -12.33 7.75
C GLY A 40 0.84 -12.34 6.27
N GLN A 41 -0.45 -12.10 6.02
CA GLN A 41 -0.97 -11.90 4.67
C GLN A 41 -0.90 -10.42 4.32
N TYR A 42 -0.51 -10.11 3.09
CA TYR A 42 -0.37 -8.77 2.56
C TYR A 42 -1.11 -8.63 1.25
N GLY A 43 -1.73 -7.47 1.04
CA GLY A 43 -2.08 -6.99 -0.30
C GLY A 43 -1.06 -5.93 -0.73
N PHE A 44 -0.62 -5.96 -1.98
CA PHE A 44 0.42 -5.08 -2.47
C PHE A 44 0.06 -4.45 -3.81
N SER A 45 0.76 -3.36 -4.14
CA SER A 45 0.77 -2.80 -5.48
C SER A 45 2.11 -2.16 -5.82
N PHE A 46 2.44 -2.20 -7.10
CA PHE A 46 3.57 -1.49 -7.70
C PHE A 46 3.09 -0.64 -8.86
N ASN A 47 3.77 0.46 -9.11
CA ASN A 47 3.56 1.25 -10.32
C ASN A 47 4.80 2.06 -10.64
N GLY A 48 5.17 2.14 -11.91
CA GLY A 48 6.38 2.83 -12.33
C GLY A 48 6.67 2.66 -13.80
N VAL A 49 7.96 2.67 -14.14
CA VAL A 49 8.43 2.59 -15.53
C VAL A 49 9.65 1.67 -15.64
N ASN A 50 9.68 0.87 -16.70
CA ASN A 50 10.85 0.16 -17.17
C ASN A 50 11.46 0.93 -18.33
N HIS A 51 12.74 1.26 -18.22
CA HIS A 51 13.55 1.78 -19.31
C HIS A 51 14.19 0.64 -20.11
N PRO A 52 14.58 0.89 -21.36
CA PRO A 52 15.36 -0.06 -22.13
C PRO A 52 16.60 -0.52 -21.37
N SER A 53 16.77 -1.84 -21.27
CA SER A 53 17.83 -2.46 -20.49
C SER A 53 18.37 -3.69 -21.22
N PRO A 54 19.69 -3.96 -21.17
CA PRO A 54 20.27 -5.19 -21.72
C PRO A 54 19.72 -6.47 -21.07
N ALA A 55 19.10 -6.36 -19.88
CA ALA A 55 18.51 -7.47 -19.16
C ALA A 55 17.18 -7.98 -19.77
N GLY A 56 16.65 -7.32 -20.82
CA GLY A 56 15.46 -7.80 -21.53
C GLY A 56 14.13 -7.46 -20.84
N THR A 57 14.08 -6.42 -20.01
CA THR A 57 12.82 -5.90 -19.45
C THR A 57 11.91 -5.39 -20.58
N ILE A 58 10.59 -5.48 -20.40
CA ILE A 58 9.61 -4.89 -21.31
C ILE A 58 9.61 -3.37 -21.06
N PRO A 59 10.14 -2.53 -21.97
CA PRO A 59 10.23 -1.10 -21.72
C PRO A 59 8.84 -0.46 -21.78
N GLY A 60 8.59 0.51 -20.92
CA GLY A 60 7.32 1.22 -20.81
C GLY A 60 6.78 1.27 -19.38
N PRO A 61 5.59 1.83 -19.20
CA PRO A 61 4.93 1.89 -17.91
C PRO A 61 4.59 0.49 -17.39
N ALA A 62 4.66 0.31 -16.07
CA ALA A 62 4.35 -0.92 -15.38
C ALA A 62 3.40 -0.65 -14.21
N ALA A 63 2.47 -1.56 -13.97
CA ALA A 63 1.63 -1.54 -12.78
C ALA A 63 1.25 -2.96 -12.36
N GLU A 64 1.13 -3.17 -11.05
CA GLU A 64 0.94 -4.48 -10.45
C GLU A 64 0.05 -4.38 -9.22
N ILE A 65 -0.76 -5.42 -9.02
CA ILE A 65 -1.49 -5.66 -7.77
C ILE A 65 -1.42 -7.15 -7.45
N GLY A 66 -1.45 -7.48 -6.16
CA GLY A 66 -1.47 -8.88 -5.77
C GLY A 66 -1.57 -9.08 -4.27
N VAL A 67 -1.45 -10.34 -3.88
CA VAL A 67 -1.41 -10.76 -2.48
C VAL A 67 -0.27 -11.74 -2.27
N PHE A 68 0.32 -11.73 -1.06
CA PHE A 68 1.24 -12.78 -0.63
C PHE A 68 1.08 -13.07 0.86
N THR A 69 1.52 -14.25 1.27
CA THR A 69 1.62 -14.63 2.68
C THR A 69 3.08 -14.89 3.03
N LEU A 70 3.59 -14.18 4.04
CA LEU A 70 4.93 -14.34 4.60
C LEU A 70 4.87 -15.21 5.86
N ASP A 71 5.67 -16.27 5.89
CA ASP A 71 5.83 -17.15 7.05
C ASP A 71 6.87 -16.62 8.05
N ARG A 72 7.12 -17.35 9.15
CA ARG A 72 8.05 -16.92 10.21
C ARG A 72 9.51 -17.12 9.82
N GLU A 73 9.77 -18.02 8.89
CA GLU A 73 11.08 -18.41 8.39
C GLU A 73 11.57 -17.45 7.30
N GLY A 74 10.69 -16.58 6.80
CA GLY A 74 10.97 -15.60 5.75
C GLY A 74 10.60 -16.08 4.35
N ASN A 75 9.99 -17.26 4.18
CA ASN A 75 9.45 -17.67 2.89
C ASN A 75 8.06 -17.06 2.67
N PHE A 76 7.75 -16.79 1.41
CA PHE A 76 6.43 -16.32 1.04
C PHE A 76 5.97 -16.88 -0.29
N SER A 77 4.66 -16.86 -0.48
CA SER A 77 4.01 -17.22 -1.74
C SER A 77 2.77 -16.37 -1.97
N GLY A 78 2.39 -16.19 -3.23
CA GLY A 78 1.33 -15.27 -3.60
C GLY A 78 0.92 -15.37 -5.05
N THR A 79 0.03 -14.45 -5.43
CA THR A 79 -0.39 -14.25 -6.82
C THR A 79 -0.34 -12.77 -7.18
N VAL A 80 -0.03 -12.49 -8.44
CA VAL A 80 0.07 -11.13 -8.98
C VAL A 80 -0.70 -11.01 -10.29
N THR A 81 -1.32 -9.85 -10.47
CA THR A 81 -1.74 -9.35 -11.78
C THR A 81 -0.88 -8.16 -12.14
N VAL A 82 -0.22 -8.24 -13.29
CA VAL A 82 0.72 -7.23 -13.78
C VAL A 82 0.34 -6.77 -15.17
N SER A 83 0.50 -5.47 -15.41
CA SER A 83 0.52 -4.86 -16.74
C SER A 83 1.91 -4.31 -17.03
N PHE A 84 2.62 -4.90 -18.00
CA PHE A 84 3.87 -4.38 -18.53
C PHE A 84 3.64 -3.78 -19.91
N ASN A 85 3.68 -2.45 -20.01
CA ASN A 85 3.44 -1.71 -21.24
C ASN A 85 2.15 -2.16 -21.96
N GLY A 86 1.09 -2.46 -21.19
CA GLY A 86 -0.20 -2.93 -21.68
C GLY A 86 -0.31 -4.45 -21.93
N LEU A 87 0.77 -5.21 -21.74
CA LEU A 87 0.72 -6.68 -21.71
C LEU A 87 0.26 -7.14 -20.33
N ILE A 88 -0.91 -7.77 -20.29
CA ILE A 88 -1.55 -8.21 -19.06
C ILE A 88 -1.19 -9.67 -18.77
N PHE A 89 -0.64 -9.92 -17.58
CA PHE A 89 -0.47 -11.25 -17.01
C PHE A 89 -1.28 -11.30 -15.72
N SER A 90 -2.24 -12.21 -15.62
CA SER A 90 -3.17 -12.28 -14.50
C SER A 90 -3.04 -13.59 -13.76
N GLY A 91 -3.08 -13.53 -12.43
CA GLY A 91 -3.01 -14.72 -11.57
C GLY A 91 -1.70 -15.48 -11.68
N VAL A 92 -0.60 -14.78 -11.98
CA VAL A 92 0.76 -15.36 -12.01
C VAL A 92 1.12 -15.75 -10.58
N ALA A 93 1.39 -17.03 -10.34
CA ALA A 93 1.81 -17.49 -9.03
C ALA A 93 3.31 -17.21 -8.83
N PHE A 94 3.70 -16.92 -7.60
CA PHE A 94 5.11 -16.75 -7.25
C PHE A 94 5.42 -17.26 -5.85
N THR A 95 6.69 -17.59 -5.64
CA THR A 95 7.28 -17.85 -4.33
C THR A 95 8.47 -16.93 -4.10
N GLY A 96 8.92 -16.81 -2.87
CA GLY A 96 10.09 -16.02 -2.57
C GLY A 96 10.62 -16.21 -1.16
N VAL A 97 11.75 -15.58 -0.91
CA VAL A 97 12.42 -15.56 0.39
C VAL A 97 12.81 -14.12 0.72
N ALA A 98 12.55 -13.71 1.95
CA ALA A 98 12.85 -12.38 2.49
C ALA A 98 13.86 -12.49 3.64
N THR A 99 14.85 -11.59 3.63
CA THR A 99 15.76 -11.36 4.76
C THR A 99 15.38 -10.06 5.43
N VAL A 100 15.24 -10.08 6.75
CA VAL A 100 14.82 -8.92 7.56
C VAL A 100 15.94 -8.54 8.51
N ASN A 101 16.31 -7.27 8.49
CA ASN A 101 17.28 -6.69 9.42
C ASN A 101 16.56 -6.11 10.65
N PRO A 102 17.23 -6.04 11.82
CA PRO A 102 16.65 -5.47 13.04
C PRO A 102 16.22 -4.00 12.92
N ASP A 103 16.81 -3.26 11.97
CA ASP A 103 16.47 -1.87 11.66
C ASP A 103 15.26 -1.72 10.72
N CYS A 104 14.50 -2.80 10.51
CA CYS A 104 13.32 -2.87 9.65
C CYS A 104 13.60 -2.72 8.16
N THR A 105 14.86 -2.73 7.73
CA THR A 105 15.21 -2.89 6.32
C THR A 105 15.23 -4.37 5.94
N GLY A 106 15.14 -4.66 4.64
CA GLY A 106 15.30 -6.02 4.16
C GLY A 106 15.42 -6.12 2.65
N THR A 107 15.62 -7.35 2.20
CA THR A 107 15.66 -7.71 0.79
C THR A 107 14.85 -8.96 0.55
N SER A 108 14.35 -9.13 -0.66
CA SER A 108 13.67 -10.36 -1.07
C SER A 108 14.06 -10.78 -2.47
N THR A 109 13.96 -12.09 -2.71
CA THR A 109 14.03 -12.69 -4.04
C THR A 109 12.70 -13.37 -4.32
N VAL A 110 12.14 -13.11 -5.49
CA VAL A 110 10.86 -13.65 -5.96
C VAL A 110 11.12 -14.51 -7.19
N VAL A 111 10.42 -15.64 -7.30
CA VAL A 111 10.43 -16.52 -8.46
C VAL A 111 8.99 -16.76 -8.88
N SER A 112 8.63 -16.36 -10.10
CA SER A 112 7.31 -16.62 -10.67
C SER A 112 7.22 -17.98 -11.35
N ASP A 113 6.02 -18.49 -11.52
CA ASP A 113 5.72 -19.70 -12.30
C ASP A 113 6.03 -19.55 -13.81
N LEU A 114 6.26 -18.32 -14.28
CA LEU A 114 6.80 -17.98 -15.59
C LEU A 114 8.34 -18.08 -15.66
N GLY A 115 9.00 -18.40 -14.55
CA GLY A 115 10.45 -18.54 -14.45
C GLY A 115 11.21 -17.22 -14.32
N LEU A 116 10.53 -16.10 -14.06
CA LEU A 116 11.18 -14.82 -13.80
C LEU A 116 11.72 -14.78 -12.38
N VAL A 117 12.93 -14.25 -12.21
CA VAL A 117 13.54 -14.01 -10.90
C VAL A 117 13.69 -12.51 -10.71
N GLU A 118 13.09 -12.00 -9.65
CA GLU A 118 13.09 -10.57 -9.31
C GLU A 118 13.65 -10.35 -7.91
N HIS A 119 14.23 -9.18 -7.70
CA HIS A 119 14.83 -8.78 -6.42
C HIS A 119 14.21 -7.48 -5.94
N PHE A 120 13.98 -7.38 -4.64
CA PHE A 120 13.43 -6.17 -4.03
C PHE A 120 14.24 -5.77 -2.81
N SER A 121 14.30 -4.46 -2.55
CA SER A 121 14.62 -3.92 -1.23
C SER A 121 13.33 -3.41 -0.61
N PHE A 122 13.21 -3.52 0.71
CA PHE A 122 12.08 -2.95 1.42
C PHE A 122 12.47 -2.34 2.76
N VAL A 123 11.59 -1.48 3.25
CA VAL A 123 11.58 -0.99 4.62
C VAL A 123 10.20 -1.25 5.20
N ALA A 124 10.14 -1.86 6.38
CA ALA A 124 8.92 -2.01 7.15
C ALA A 124 8.67 -0.76 8.00
N ASP A 125 7.47 -0.20 7.89
CA ASP A 125 6.99 1.00 8.59
C ASP A 125 5.74 0.64 9.41
N ASP A 126 5.22 1.62 10.16
CA ASP A 126 3.98 1.54 10.96
C ASP A 126 3.87 0.25 11.79
N ARG A 127 4.79 0.03 12.73
CA ARG A 127 4.78 -1.17 13.59
C ARG A 127 4.72 -2.49 12.78
N SER A 128 5.38 -2.53 11.62
CA SER A 128 5.47 -3.70 10.75
C SER A 128 4.17 -4.07 10.01
N SER A 129 3.24 -3.11 9.82
CA SER A 129 2.03 -3.34 9.00
C SER A 129 2.10 -2.77 7.58
N GLU A 130 3.10 -1.95 7.26
CA GLU A 130 3.33 -1.48 5.89
C GLU A 130 4.77 -1.79 5.46
N LEU A 131 4.93 -2.34 4.26
CA LEU A 131 6.22 -2.46 3.58
C LEU A 131 6.26 -1.42 2.48
N ARG A 132 7.34 -0.64 2.43
CA ARG A 132 7.69 0.20 1.27
C ARG A 132 8.74 -0.56 0.47
N LEU A 133 8.45 -0.85 -0.80
CA LEU A 133 9.29 -1.72 -1.63
C LEU A 133 9.86 -0.96 -2.83
N LEU A 134 11.01 -1.43 -3.30
CA LEU A 134 11.65 -0.99 -4.53
C LEU A 134 12.09 -2.22 -5.33
N HIS A 135 11.66 -2.30 -6.58
CA HIS A 135 12.13 -3.31 -7.52
C HIS A 135 13.59 -3.02 -7.92
N LEU A 136 14.47 -3.99 -7.71
CA LEU A 136 15.90 -3.95 -8.00
C LEU A 136 16.23 -4.65 -9.33
N ALA A 137 15.83 -4.05 -10.44
CA ALA A 137 16.19 -4.51 -11.77
C ALA A 137 16.84 -3.38 -12.60
N PRO A 138 17.89 -3.67 -13.41
CA PRO A 138 18.49 -2.66 -14.27
C PRO A 138 17.47 -2.06 -15.24
N GLY A 139 17.34 -0.73 -15.21
CA GLY A 139 16.37 0.02 -16.02
C GLY A 139 14.99 0.17 -15.37
N SER A 140 14.72 -0.42 -14.21
CA SER A 140 13.43 -0.30 -13.54
C SER A 140 13.42 0.85 -12.53
N VAL A 141 12.36 1.66 -12.58
CA VAL A 141 12.02 2.68 -11.57
C VAL A 141 10.60 2.39 -11.11
N ILE A 142 10.47 1.40 -10.23
CA ILE A 142 9.18 0.85 -9.80
C ILE A 142 9.16 0.75 -8.28
N PRO A 143 8.64 1.78 -7.58
CA PRO A 143 8.30 1.66 -6.17
C PRO A 143 7.00 0.87 -5.99
N GLY A 144 6.81 0.35 -4.79
CA GLY A 144 5.56 -0.27 -4.38
C GLY A 144 5.34 -0.19 -2.88
N SER A 145 4.18 -0.67 -2.46
CA SER A 145 3.89 -0.88 -1.05
C SER A 145 3.08 -2.15 -0.85
N ALA A 146 3.23 -2.76 0.32
CA ALA A 146 2.42 -3.89 0.77
C ALA A 146 1.84 -3.60 2.15
N LEU A 147 0.56 -3.85 2.32
CA LEU A 147 -0.16 -3.60 3.57
C LEU A 147 -0.59 -4.92 4.17
N LYS A 148 -0.24 -5.12 5.43
CA LYS A 148 -0.58 -6.31 6.21
C LYS A 148 -2.07 -6.31 6.51
N HIS A 149 -2.70 -7.47 6.38
CA HIS A 149 -4.05 -7.70 6.88
C HIS A 149 -4.03 -7.93 8.39
N ASP A 150 -5.05 -7.44 9.10
CA ASP A 150 -5.20 -7.65 10.53
C ASP A 150 -5.26 -9.15 10.85
N ALA A 151 -4.49 -9.56 11.87
CA ALA A 151 -4.49 -10.94 12.33
C ALA A 151 -5.87 -11.34 12.85
N GLY A 152 -6.47 -12.38 12.28
CA GLY A 152 -7.80 -12.87 12.66
C GLY A 152 -8.96 -12.05 12.08
N ALA A 153 -8.70 -11.14 11.14
CA ALA A 153 -9.77 -10.54 10.35
C ALA A 153 -10.61 -11.63 9.66
N ALA A 154 -11.91 -11.39 9.54
CA ALA A 154 -12.76 -12.24 8.74
C ALA A 154 -12.27 -12.26 7.28
N PRO A 155 -12.39 -13.39 6.56
CA PRO A 155 -12.07 -13.44 5.14
C PRO A 155 -12.79 -12.33 4.38
N CYS A 156 -12.14 -11.78 3.36
CA CYS A 156 -12.79 -10.80 2.51
C CYS A 156 -14.02 -11.40 1.83
N ALA A 157 -15.09 -10.62 1.75
CA ALA A 157 -16.34 -11.04 1.14
C ALA A 157 -16.95 -9.87 0.37
N LEU A 158 -17.99 -10.14 -0.41
CA LEU A 158 -18.70 -9.09 -1.14
C LEU A 158 -19.26 -8.01 -0.19
N ALA A 159 -19.68 -8.42 1.01
CA ALA A 159 -20.09 -7.51 2.08
C ALA A 159 -18.99 -6.52 2.50
N SER A 160 -17.71 -6.86 2.29
CA SER A 160 -16.57 -5.95 2.52
C SER A 160 -16.56 -4.79 1.52
N LEU A 161 -17.23 -4.87 0.37
CA LEU A 161 -17.33 -3.74 -0.57
C LEU A 161 -18.45 -2.77 -0.24
N ALA A 162 -19.50 -3.24 0.43
CA ALA A 162 -20.71 -2.46 0.64
C ALA A 162 -20.40 -1.10 1.30
N GLY A 163 -20.93 -0.02 0.74
CA GLY A 163 -20.71 1.35 1.20
C GLY A 163 -20.15 2.29 0.14
N THR A 164 -19.74 3.48 0.58
CA THR A 164 -19.29 4.57 -0.28
C THR A 164 -17.77 4.68 -0.29
N TRP A 165 -17.22 4.90 -1.48
CA TRP A 165 -15.78 4.91 -1.74
C TRP A 165 -15.38 6.15 -2.53
N GLY A 166 -14.37 6.87 -2.05
CA GLY A 166 -13.67 7.88 -2.84
C GLY A 166 -12.61 7.22 -3.71
N LEU A 167 -12.62 7.50 -5.01
CA LEU A 167 -11.69 6.95 -6.00
C LEU A 167 -10.65 7.99 -6.41
N THR A 168 -9.40 7.57 -6.53
CA THR A 168 -8.35 8.24 -7.28
C THR A 168 -7.78 7.23 -8.28
N GLY A 169 -7.88 7.52 -9.58
CA GLY A 169 -7.51 6.59 -10.64
C GLY A 169 -6.62 7.20 -11.73
N PRO A 170 -6.12 6.39 -12.67
CA PRO A 170 -5.27 6.85 -13.77
C PRO A 170 -6.06 7.63 -14.80
N GLY A 171 -5.34 8.54 -15.46
CA GLY A 171 -5.96 9.58 -16.26
C GLY A 171 -6.47 10.71 -15.37
N ALA A 172 -5.69 11.12 -14.35
CA ALA A 172 -6.05 12.12 -13.35
C ALA A 172 -7.56 12.12 -13.06
N SER A 173 -8.05 10.96 -12.58
CA SER A 173 -9.47 10.78 -12.27
C SER A 173 -9.70 10.81 -10.77
N VAL A 174 -10.79 11.47 -10.38
CA VAL A 174 -11.26 11.51 -9.00
C VAL A 174 -12.77 11.40 -8.99
N GLY A 175 -13.30 10.59 -8.08
CA GLY A 175 -14.74 10.35 -8.05
C GLY A 175 -15.21 9.67 -6.78
N VAL A 176 -16.49 9.33 -6.78
CA VAL A 176 -17.13 8.58 -5.71
C VAL A 176 -18.08 7.56 -6.29
N PHE A 177 -18.09 6.36 -5.71
CA PHE A 177 -19.06 5.33 -6.04
C PHE A 177 -19.59 4.64 -4.79
N THR A 178 -20.77 4.06 -4.89
CA THR A 178 -21.37 3.23 -3.85
C THR A 178 -21.53 1.82 -4.37
N VAL A 179 -21.21 0.82 -3.55
CA VAL A 179 -21.42 -0.60 -3.84
C VAL A 179 -22.53 -1.13 -2.94
N ASP A 180 -23.49 -1.87 -3.50
CA ASP A 180 -24.48 -2.62 -2.75
C ASP A 180 -23.91 -3.96 -2.20
N ARG A 181 -24.75 -4.78 -1.54
CA ARG A 181 -24.27 -6.05 -0.96
C ARG A 181 -24.16 -7.16 -1.99
N GLU A 182 -24.79 -6.98 -3.13
CA GLU A 182 -24.84 -7.88 -4.27
C GLU A 182 -23.69 -7.59 -5.27
N GLY A 183 -22.88 -6.56 -5.00
CA GLY A 183 -21.71 -6.20 -5.78
C GLY A 183 -21.98 -5.24 -6.93
N HIS A 184 -23.22 -4.73 -7.09
CA HIS A 184 -23.49 -3.68 -8.05
C HIS A 184 -22.99 -2.36 -7.50
N PHE A 185 -22.32 -1.58 -8.35
CA PHE A 185 -21.87 -0.25 -7.99
C PHE A 185 -22.34 0.79 -8.99
N SER A 186 -22.53 2.00 -8.48
CA SER A 186 -22.79 3.19 -9.30
C SER A 186 -22.13 4.40 -8.67
N GLY A 187 -21.72 5.34 -9.51
CA GLY A 187 -20.96 6.51 -9.08
C GLY A 187 -20.78 7.52 -10.19
N HIS A 188 -19.94 8.51 -9.90
CA HIS A 188 -19.51 9.49 -10.87
C HIS A 188 -18.06 9.88 -10.57
N ASP A 189 -17.33 10.23 -11.61
CA ASP A 189 -15.98 10.73 -11.53
C ASP A 189 -15.77 11.87 -12.52
N THR A 190 -14.65 12.57 -12.33
CA THR A 190 -14.12 13.49 -13.32
C THR A 190 -12.80 12.91 -13.78
N VAL A 191 -12.65 12.72 -15.09
CA VAL A 191 -11.45 12.17 -15.72
C VAL A 191 -10.79 13.22 -16.61
N SER A 192 -9.46 13.24 -16.65
CA SER A 192 -8.69 14.06 -17.57
C SER A 192 -8.04 13.18 -18.65
N LEU A 193 -8.58 13.23 -19.87
CA LEU A 193 -8.08 12.52 -21.03
C LEU A 193 -7.28 13.48 -21.91
N ASN A 194 -5.95 13.35 -21.92
CA ASN A 194 -5.05 14.24 -22.66
C ASN A 194 -5.29 15.74 -22.38
N GLY A 195 -5.64 16.08 -21.13
CA GLY A 195 -5.94 17.44 -20.70
C GLY A 195 -7.38 17.91 -20.97
N VAL A 196 -8.24 17.06 -21.53
CA VAL A 196 -9.68 17.30 -21.65
C VAL A 196 -10.40 16.70 -20.45
N PHE A 197 -11.12 17.54 -19.70
CA PHE A 197 -11.84 17.12 -18.50
C PHE A 197 -13.27 16.73 -18.83
N LEU A 198 -13.66 15.53 -18.43
CA LEU A 198 -15.00 14.99 -18.65
C LEU A 198 -15.54 14.51 -17.31
N THR A 199 -16.77 14.91 -16.99
CA THR A 199 -17.52 14.29 -15.90
C THR A 199 -18.27 13.09 -16.46
N ASP A 200 -18.23 12.00 -15.72
CA ASP A 200 -18.73 10.72 -16.17
C ASP A 200 -19.57 10.05 -15.07
N THR A 201 -20.51 9.22 -15.50
CA THR A 201 -21.30 8.37 -14.62
C THR A 201 -20.91 6.94 -14.87
N VAL A 202 -20.49 6.25 -13.82
CA VAL A 202 -19.99 4.88 -13.89
C VAL A 202 -20.94 3.94 -13.20
N ALA A 203 -21.13 2.76 -13.78
CA ALA A 203 -21.88 1.68 -13.16
C ALA A 203 -21.25 0.34 -13.49
N GLY A 204 -21.45 -0.66 -12.64
CA GLY A 204 -20.84 -1.95 -12.86
C GLY A 204 -21.12 -2.98 -11.79
N THR A 205 -20.36 -4.06 -11.84
CA THR A 205 -20.44 -5.18 -10.90
C THR A 205 -19.06 -5.58 -10.44
N ALA A 206 -18.91 -5.95 -9.18
CA ALA A 206 -17.68 -6.44 -8.59
C ALA A 206 -17.88 -7.79 -7.88
N SER A 207 -16.80 -8.57 -7.79
CA SER A 207 -16.71 -9.81 -7.03
C SER A 207 -15.47 -9.79 -6.14
N VAL A 208 -15.54 -10.45 -4.99
CA VAL A 208 -14.44 -10.54 -4.01
C VAL A 208 -14.18 -11.99 -3.66
N ASN A 209 -12.90 -12.35 -3.68
CA ASN A 209 -12.39 -13.63 -3.22
C ASN A 209 -12.03 -13.57 -1.73
N PRO A 210 -12.04 -14.71 -1.01
CA PRO A 210 -11.68 -14.77 0.40
C PRO A 210 -10.28 -14.24 0.75
N ASP A 211 -9.35 -14.29 -0.20
CA ASP A 211 -7.98 -13.81 -0.08
C ASP A 211 -7.82 -12.29 -0.31
N CYS A 212 -8.95 -11.57 -0.39
CA CYS A 212 -9.03 -10.13 -0.60
C CYS A 212 -8.68 -9.65 -2.01
N THR A 213 -8.43 -10.57 -2.96
CA THR A 213 -8.43 -10.23 -4.39
C THR A 213 -9.86 -10.10 -4.90
N GLY A 214 -10.06 -9.38 -5.99
CA GLY A 214 -11.37 -9.24 -6.61
C GLY A 214 -11.30 -8.76 -8.05
N SER A 215 -12.46 -8.76 -8.69
CA SER A 215 -12.60 -8.30 -10.06
C SER A 215 -13.80 -7.38 -10.19
N ALA A 216 -13.70 -6.38 -11.06
CA ALA A 216 -14.79 -5.46 -11.36
C ALA A 216 -14.94 -5.27 -12.87
N THR A 217 -16.18 -5.19 -13.33
CA THR A 217 -16.52 -4.71 -14.67
C THR A 217 -17.22 -3.36 -14.51
N LEU A 218 -16.65 -2.33 -15.11
CA LEU A 218 -17.19 -0.98 -15.12
C LEU A 218 -17.70 -0.65 -16.52
N SER A 219 -18.78 0.10 -16.62
CA SER A 219 -19.28 0.69 -17.86
C SER A 219 -19.48 2.19 -17.68
N SER A 220 -19.02 2.92 -18.69
CA SER A 220 -19.02 4.38 -18.74
C SER A 220 -19.46 4.85 -20.14
N PRO A 221 -20.28 5.90 -20.25
CA PRO A 221 -20.53 6.60 -21.51
C PRO A 221 -19.27 7.22 -22.17
N VAL A 222 -18.26 7.59 -21.38
CA VAL A 222 -17.06 8.31 -21.85
C VAL A 222 -15.98 7.36 -22.36
N VAL A 223 -15.65 6.32 -21.59
CA VAL A 223 -14.53 5.39 -21.91
C VAL A 223 -15.01 3.98 -22.26
N GLY A 224 -16.32 3.72 -22.21
CA GLY A 224 -16.90 2.43 -22.53
C GLY A 224 -16.79 1.43 -21.39
N ARG A 225 -16.73 0.14 -21.76
CA ARG A 225 -16.62 -0.95 -20.79
C ARG A 225 -15.16 -1.23 -20.45
N GLN A 226 -14.86 -1.31 -19.17
CA GLN A 226 -13.53 -1.59 -18.62
C GLN A 226 -13.57 -2.78 -17.65
N ARG A 227 -12.45 -3.50 -17.55
CA ARG A 227 -12.25 -4.58 -16.58
C ARG A 227 -11.11 -4.24 -15.64
N TYR A 228 -11.32 -4.48 -14.35
CA TYR A 228 -10.34 -4.25 -13.31
C TYR A 228 -10.13 -5.51 -12.48
N GLY A 229 -8.89 -5.78 -12.11
CA GLY A 229 -8.55 -6.52 -10.91
C GLY A 229 -8.40 -5.53 -9.75
N PHE A 230 -8.63 -5.98 -8.53
CA PHE A 230 -8.31 -5.20 -7.35
C PHE A 230 -7.88 -6.08 -6.18
N VAL A 231 -7.21 -5.46 -5.21
CA VAL A 231 -6.95 -6.03 -3.90
C VAL A 231 -7.50 -5.09 -2.82
N LEU A 232 -8.23 -5.65 -1.86
CA LEU A 232 -8.64 -4.94 -0.65
C LEU A 232 -7.48 -4.98 0.35
N VAL A 233 -7.15 -3.83 0.91
CA VAL A 233 -6.09 -3.64 1.91
C VAL A 233 -6.63 -2.82 3.08
N HIS A 234 -5.82 -2.64 4.13
CA HIS A 234 -6.22 -1.89 5.33
C HIS A 234 -7.56 -2.39 5.91
N SER A 235 -7.67 -3.72 6.02
CA SER A 235 -8.87 -4.41 6.51
C SER A 235 -10.16 -4.08 5.74
N GLY A 236 -10.02 -3.88 4.43
CA GLY A 236 -11.14 -3.62 3.52
C GLY A 236 -11.60 -2.16 3.49
N ASN A 237 -10.75 -1.23 3.93
CA ASN A 237 -11.01 0.22 3.86
C ASN A 237 -10.25 0.92 2.73
N GLU A 238 -9.31 0.25 2.10
CA GLU A 238 -8.65 0.71 0.90
C GLU A 238 -8.70 -0.40 -0.15
N MET A 239 -8.88 0.00 -1.41
CA MET A 239 -8.88 -0.87 -2.57
C MET A 239 -7.82 -0.37 -3.53
N ARG A 240 -6.94 -1.26 -3.99
CA ARG A 240 -5.93 -0.95 -5.01
C ARG A 240 -6.32 -1.66 -6.29
N LEU A 241 -6.48 -0.89 -7.35
CA LEU A 241 -7.08 -1.36 -8.61
C LEU A 241 -6.02 -1.39 -9.70
N LEU A 242 -6.21 -2.28 -10.67
CA LEU A 242 -5.48 -2.34 -11.92
C LEU A 242 -6.42 -2.72 -13.05
N GLN A 243 -6.43 -1.96 -14.14
CA GLN A 243 -7.18 -2.30 -15.34
C GLN A 243 -6.53 -3.50 -16.03
N THR A 244 -7.35 -4.47 -16.41
CA THR A 244 -6.94 -5.75 -17.00
C THR A 244 -7.28 -5.86 -18.48
N ASP A 245 -7.70 -4.75 -19.11
CA ASP A 245 -7.86 -4.69 -20.56
C ASP A 245 -6.48 -4.58 -21.24
N PRO A 246 -6.21 -5.37 -22.30
CA PRO A 246 -4.96 -5.28 -23.05
C PRO A 246 -4.71 -3.86 -23.58
N GLY A 247 -3.43 -3.47 -23.61
CA GLY A 247 -3.00 -2.15 -24.06
C GLY A 247 -3.16 -1.04 -23.02
N THR A 248 -3.52 -1.37 -21.78
CA THR A 248 -3.70 -0.38 -20.71
C THR A 248 -2.70 -0.58 -19.57
N VAL A 249 -2.18 0.52 -19.02
CA VAL A 249 -1.44 0.54 -17.76
C VAL A 249 -2.11 1.54 -16.84
N ILE A 250 -3.21 1.09 -16.24
CA ILE A 250 -4.12 1.92 -15.45
C ILE A 250 -4.23 1.28 -14.05
N PHE A 251 -3.77 1.97 -12.99
CA PHE A 251 -3.90 1.58 -11.59
C PHE A 251 -4.53 2.65 -10.68
N GLY A 252 -5.41 2.29 -9.75
CA GLY A 252 -6.11 3.25 -8.90
C GLY A 252 -6.06 2.91 -7.43
N THR A 253 -6.52 3.83 -6.60
CA THR A 253 -6.81 3.61 -5.19
C THR A 253 -8.19 4.13 -4.88
N ALA A 254 -9.01 3.32 -4.21
CA ALA A 254 -10.26 3.78 -3.61
C ALA A 254 -10.20 3.63 -2.10
N ARG A 255 -10.71 4.61 -1.36
CA ARG A 255 -10.78 4.59 0.11
C ARG A 255 -12.22 4.74 0.57
N ARG A 256 -12.60 4.01 1.61
CA ARG A 256 -13.92 4.11 2.22
C ARG A 256 -14.13 5.51 2.83
N GLN A 257 -15.34 6.06 2.68
CA GLN A 257 -15.76 7.32 3.30
C GLN A 257 -16.35 7.12 4.70
#